data_AF-A0A229UWT5-F1
#
_entry.id   AF-A0A229UWT5-F1
#
_cell.length_a   1.000
_cell.length_b   1.000
_cell.length_c   1.000
_cell.angle_alpha   90.00
_cell.angle_beta   90.00
_cell.angle_gamma   90.00
#
_symmetry.space_group_name_H-M   'P 1'
#
loop_
_entity.id
_entity.type
_entity.pdbx_description
1 polymer ?
#
loop_
_entity_poly.entity_id
_entity_poly.type
_entity_poly.pdbx_seq_one_letter_code
_entity_poly.pdbx_strand_id
1 'polypeptide(L)' 'MKHVELKQCMELMQERLYELVEQTGSLVDPRVVKLSQEIDDLVVTMQRLRMCRELDMPLKK' A
#
# COMPACT_ATOMS: atom_id res chain seq x y z
N MET A 1 3.42 -6.05 -12.70
CA MET A 1 4.34 -5.76 -11.58
C MET A 1 4.63 -7.04 -10.81
N LYS A 2 5.90 -7.32 -10.58
CA LYS A 2 6.36 -8.43 -9.73
C LYS A 2 6.13 -8.05 -8.25
N HIS A 3 5.85 -9.02 -7.39
CA HIS A 3 5.61 -8.81 -5.95
C HIS A 3 6.70 -7.97 -5.24
N VAL A 4 7.95 -8.07 -5.72
CA VAL A 4 9.11 -7.33 -5.20
C VAL A 4 8.98 -5.82 -5.43
N GLU A 5 8.45 -5.41 -6.59
CA GLU A 5 8.29 -3.99 -6.95
C GLU A 5 7.22 -3.32 -6.06
N LEU A 6 6.15 -4.06 -5.75
CA LEU A 6 5.07 -3.56 -4.89
C LEU A 6 5.52 -3.41 -3.43
N LYS A 7 6.35 -4.34 -2.95
CA LYS A 7 6.92 -4.25 -1.59
C LYS A 7 7.84 -3.02 -1.46
N GLN A 8 8.74 -2.80 -2.42
CA GLN A 8 9.62 -1.64 -2.43
C GLN A 8 8.83 -0.33 -2.52
N CYS A 9 7.77 -0.31 -3.33
CA CYS A 9 6.88 0.84 -3.42
C CYS A 9 6.22 1.16 -2.07
N MET A 10 5.71 0.14 -1.35
CA MET A 10 5.17 0.32 -0.01
C MET A 10 6.19 0.87 0.98
N GLU A 11 7.41 0.32 1.00
CA GLU A 11 8.48 0.77 1.91
C GLU A 11 8.80 2.25 1.69
N LEU A 12 8.96 2.68 0.44
CA LEU A 12 9.20 4.08 0.09
C LEU A 12 8.04 5.01 0.49
N MET A 13 6.79 4.55 0.33
CA MET A 13 5.63 5.35 0.73
C MET A 13 5.53 5.48 2.25
N GLN A 14 5.88 4.43 3.00
CA GLN A 14 5.93 4.47 4.46
C GLN A 14 7.01 5.44 4.97
N GLU A 15 8.23 5.39 4.41
CA GLU A 15 9.29 6.34 4.75
C GLU A 15 8.84 7.79 4.54
N ARG A 16 8.23 8.08 3.38
CA ARG A 16 7.67 9.41 3.10
C ARG A 16 6.59 9.83 4.09
N LEU A 17 5.77 8.90 4.56
CA LEU A 17 4.73 9.18 5.55
C LEU A 17 5.36 9.57 6.88
N TYR A 18 6.39 8.83 7.32
CA TYR A 18 7.14 9.17 8.54
C TYR A 18 7.76 10.57 8.45
N GLU A 19 8.51 10.84 7.38
CA GLU A 19 9.12 12.17 7.16
C GLU A 19 8.08 13.28 7.17
N LEU A 20 6.92 13.06 6.53
CA LEU A 20 5.87 14.06 6.46
C LEU A 20 5.19 14.30 7.82
N VAL A 21 5.01 13.27 8.63
CA VAL A 21 4.52 13.41 10.01
C VAL A 21 5.53 14.15 10.89
N GLU A 22 6.82 13.83 10.77
CA GLU A 22 7.88 14.54 11.49
C GLU A 22 7.95 16.02 11.10
N GLN A 23 7.81 16.35 9.81
CA GLN A 23 7.84 17.72 9.31
C GLN A 23 6.60 18.53 9.72
N THR A 24 5.44 17.90 9.76
CA THR A 24 4.16 18.58 10.04
C THR A 24 3.80 18.58 11.52
N GLY A 25 4.36 17.65 12.30
CA GLY A 25 3.97 17.39 13.68
C GLY A 25 2.51 16.94 13.83
N SER A 26 1.87 16.50 12.75
CA SER A 26 0.42 16.24 12.73
C SER A 26 0.07 15.04 11.87
N LEU A 27 -0.60 14.06 12.48
CA LEU A 27 -1.18 12.91 11.77
C LEU A 27 -2.40 13.29 10.91
N VAL A 28 -2.97 14.48 11.13
CA VAL A 28 -4.17 14.96 10.44
C VAL A 28 -3.86 16.10 9.47
N ASP A 29 -2.58 16.41 9.23
CA ASP A 29 -2.21 17.31 8.13
C ASP A 29 -2.79 16.73 6.82
N PRO A 30 -3.43 17.54 5.97
CA PRO A 30 -4.07 17.05 4.75
C PRO A 30 -3.14 16.24 3.83
N ARG A 31 -1.84 16.53 3.84
CA ARG A 31 -0.84 15.80 3.04
C ARG A 31 -0.54 14.43 3.64
N VAL A 32 -0.46 14.34 4.98
CA VAL A 32 -0.29 13.06 5.70
C VAL A 32 -1.49 12.15 5.46
N VAL A 33 -2.70 12.70 5.60
CA VAL A 33 -3.94 11.96 5.34
C VAL A 33 -4.00 11.46 3.90
N LYS A 34 -3.67 12.32 2.94
CA LYS A 34 -3.65 11.93 1.52
C LYS A 34 -2.67 10.80 1.25
N LEU A 35 -1.44 10.90 1.75
CA LEU A 35 -0.43 9.85 1.55
C LEU A 35 -0.84 8.53 2.24
N SER A 36 -1.44 8.60 3.41
CA SER A 36 -2.01 7.42 4.09
C SER A 36 -3.07 6.74 3.23
N GLN A 37 -3.96 7.50 2.61
CA GLN A 37 -5.00 6.95 1.73
C GLN A 37 -4.41 6.31 0.47
N GLU A 38 -3.38 6.91 -0.12
CA GLU A 38 -2.67 6.31 -1.26
C GLU A 38 -2.01 4.96 -0.89
N ILE A 39 -1.49 4.83 0.34
CA ILE A 39 -0.96 3.56 0.86
C ILE A 39 -2.10 2.53 1.02
N ASP A 40 -3.24 2.94 1.57
CA ASP A 40 -4.39 2.05 1.73
C ASP A 40 -4.90 1.51 0.37
N ASP A 41 -5.00 2.38 -0.64
CA ASP A 41 -5.39 2.00 -2.00
C ASP A 41 -4.42 0.99 -2.62
N LEU A 42 -3.11 1.17 -2.38
CA LEU A 42 -2.09 0.23 -2.82
C LEU A 42 -2.27 -1.14 -2.14
N VAL A 43 -2.49 -1.16 -0.82
CA VAL A 43 -2.73 -2.40 -0.06
C VAL A 43 -3.97 -3.14 -0.59
N VAL A 44 -5.08 -2.44 -0.79
CA VAL A 44 -6.30 -3.03 -1.36
C VAL A 44 -6.04 -3.59 -2.75
N THR A 45 -5.30 -2.87 -3.59
CA THR A 45 -4.92 -3.35 -4.93
C THR A 45 -4.10 -4.63 -4.85
N MET A 46 -3.11 -4.69 -3.95
CA MET A 46 -2.29 -5.88 -3.74
C MET A 46 -3.11 -7.08 -3.24
N GLN A 47 -4.05 -6.85 -2.32
CA GLN A 47 -4.95 -7.89 -1.82
C GLN A 47 -5.85 -8.43 -2.93
N ARG A 48 -6.47 -7.55 -3.73
CA ARG A 48 -7.30 -7.95 -4.88
C ARG A 48 -6.52 -8.79 -5.88
N LEU A 49 -5.30 -8.37 -6.21
CA LEU A 49 -4.42 -9.13 -7.11
C LEU A 49 -4.07 -10.52 -6.57
N ARG A 50 -3.90 -10.68 -5.24
CA ARG A 50 -3.69 -11.99 -4.62
C ARG A 50 -4.95 -12.85 -4.69
N MET A 51 -6.11 -12.29 -4.33
CA MET A 51 -7.39 -13.00 -4.39
C MET A 51 -7.73 -13.48 -5.81
N CYS A 52 -7.51 -12.64 -6.83
CA CYS A 52 -7.73 -13.04 -8.23
C CYS A 52 -6.81 -14.19 -8.66
N ARG A 53 -5.55 -14.22 -8.19
CA ARG A 53 -4.64 -15.35 -8.46
C ARG A 53 -5.06 -16.64 -7.76
N GLU A 54 -5.67 -16.54 -6.58
CA GLU A 54 -6.15 -17.71 -5.83
C GLU A 54 -7.46 -18.27 -6.43
N LEU A 55 -8.31 -17.42 -7.01
CA LEU A 55 -9.54 -17.83 -7.72
C LEU A 55 -9.26 -18.54 -9.06
N ASP A 56 -8.08 -18.35 -9.65
CA ASP A 56 -7.62 -19.08 -10.85
C ASP A 56 -6.97 -20.44 -10.54
N MET A 57 -6.90 -20.86 -9.27
CA MET A 57 -6.54 -22.24 -8.95
C MET A 57 -7.76 -23.15 -9.09
N PRO A 58 -7.74 -24.19 -9.95
CA PRO A 58 -8.85 -25.13 -10.02
C PRO A 58 -9.00 -25.79 -8.66
N LEU A 59 -10.21 -25.73 -8.10
CA LEU A 59 -10.64 -26.52 -6.96
C LEU A 59 -10.13 -27.95 -7.16
N LYS A 60 -9.12 -28.37 -6.40
CA LYS A 60 -8.69 -29.77 -6.37
C LYS A 60 -9.90 -30.58 -5.89
N LYS A 61 -10.50 -31.34 -6.82
CA LYS A 61 -11.50 -32.37 -6.54
C LYS A 61 -10.87 -33.52 -5.77
#